data_AF-A0A453RHP6-F1
#
_entry.id   AF-A0A453RHP6-F1
#
_cell.length_a   1.000
_cell.length_b   1.000
_cell.length_c   1.000
_cell.angle_alpha   90.00
_cell.angle_beta   90.00
_cell.angle_gamma   90.00
#
_symmetry.space_group_name_H-M   'P 1'
#
loop_
_entity.id
_entity.type
_entity.pdbx_description
1 polymer ?
#
loop_
_entity_poly.entity_id
_entity_poly.type
_entity_poly.pdbx_seq_one_letter_code
_entity_poly.pdbx_strand_id
1 'polypeptide(L)'
;MRNNNVGSLQFVNFTEIMSRPIPTSKKEAEFALSALMEIPAQFKATMNLQLLGKRRGFPHRSVLPPPVRVYQQPSGYSAVKQTQSTGTGYVSPQKNASAPRQDSDVGDQQTCPICWSEAKNLAFGCGHQTCADCGKDLKVCPLCQRAISTRIRLY
;
A
#
# COMPACT_ATOMS: atom_id res chain seq x y z
N MET A 1 -30.40 8.63 15.01
CA MET A 1 -28.93 8.69 14.80
C MET A 1 -28.28 7.82 15.86
N ARG A 2 -27.71 6.66 15.51
CA ARG A 2 -27.09 5.75 16.50
C ARG A 2 -25.59 6.03 16.53
N ASN A 3 -25.12 6.57 17.66
CA ASN A 3 -23.71 6.77 17.96
C ASN A 3 -22.99 5.41 17.96
N ASN A 4 -22.22 5.14 16.91
CA ASN A 4 -21.35 3.96 16.80
C ASN A 4 -19.91 4.36 17.15
N ASN A 5 -19.67 4.98 18.31
CA ASN A 5 -18.31 5.27 18.75
C ASN A 5 -17.86 4.18 19.73
N VAL A 6 -17.43 3.06 19.15
CA VAL A 6 -16.59 2.09 19.84
C VAL A 6 -15.25 2.23 19.16
N GLY A 7 -14.25 2.77 19.87
CA GLY A 7 -12.91 2.96 19.31
C GLY A 7 -12.36 1.61 18.83
N SER A 8 -12.18 1.47 17.51
CA SER A 8 -11.64 0.24 16.89
C SER A 8 -10.13 0.31 16.68
N LEU A 9 -9.49 1.40 17.10
CA LEU A 9 -8.10 1.69 16.85
C LEU A 9 -7.42 1.99 18.18
N GLN A 10 -6.49 1.12 18.54
CA GLN A 10 -5.59 1.31 19.66
C GLN A 10 -4.16 1.41 19.13
N PHE A 11 -3.44 2.44 19.54
CA PHE A 11 -2.02 2.59 19.24
C PHE A 11 -1.21 2.15 20.46
N VAL A 12 -0.21 1.29 20.23
CA VAL A 12 0.74 0.86 21.27
C VAL A 12 2.12 1.33 20.89
N ASN A 13 2.76 2.12 21.77
CA ASN A 13 4.12 2.58 21.56
C ASN A 13 5.12 1.48 21.98
N PHE A 14 5.48 0.62 21.04
CA PHE A 14 6.41 -0.48 21.28
C PHE A 14 7.77 0.01 21.79
N THR A 15 8.34 1.04 21.16
CA THR A 15 9.67 1.56 21.48
C THR A 15 9.72 2.05 22.91
N GLU A 16 8.70 2.79 23.34
CA GLU A 16 8.62 3.29 24.71
C GLU A 16 8.58 2.14 25.72
N ILE A 17 7.70 1.16 25.54
CA ILE A 17 7.58 0.00 26.45
C ILE A 17 8.90 -0.77 26.52
N MET A 18 9.55 -0.97 25.36
CA MET A 18 10.79 -1.73 25.29
C MET A 18 12.02 -0.96 25.81
N SER A 19 11.99 0.37 25.82
CA SER A 19 13.08 1.22 26.34
C SER A 19 13.14 1.32 27.87
N ARG A 20 12.09 0.92 28.58
CA ARG A 20 12.01 1.08 30.04
C ARG A 20 13.06 0.22 30.77
N PRO A 21 13.62 0.68 31.90
CA PRO A 21 14.61 -0.08 32.67
C PRO A 21 13.93 -1.12 33.59
N ILE A 22 13.19 -2.05 32.99
CA ILE A 22 12.48 -3.14 33.70
C ILE A 22 12.84 -4.51 33.07
N PRO A 23 12.61 -5.63 33.78
CA PRO A 23 12.85 -6.97 33.21
C PRO A 23 12.02 -7.22 31.94
N THR A 24 12.59 -7.97 30.98
CA THR A 24 11.95 -8.25 29.68
C THR A 24 10.56 -8.86 29.81
N SER A 25 10.37 -9.82 30.73
CA SER A 25 9.06 -10.43 30.97
C SER A 25 7.99 -9.41 31.35
N LYS A 26 8.37 -8.35 32.09
CA LYS A 26 7.45 -7.27 32.47
C LYS A 26 7.15 -6.36 31.28
N LYS A 27 8.12 -6.11 30.39
CA LYS A 27 7.91 -5.35 29.14
C LYS A 27 6.94 -6.07 28.21
N GLU A 28 7.13 -7.38 28.04
CA GLU A 28 6.27 -8.22 27.22
C GLU A 28 4.85 -8.25 27.77
N ALA A 29 4.69 -8.44 29.09
CA ALA A 29 3.39 -8.39 29.74
C ALA A 29 2.71 -7.02 29.58
N GLU A 30 3.47 -5.93 29.72
CA GLU A 30 2.95 -4.57 29.54
C GLU A 30 2.57 -4.27 28.08
N PHE A 31 3.37 -4.75 27.12
CA PHE A 31 3.04 -4.65 25.70
C PHE A 31 1.78 -5.45 25.36
N ALA A 32 1.70 -6.71 25.82
CA ALA A 32 0.54 -7.56 25.59
C ALA A 32 -0.73 -6.97 26.21
N LEU A 33 -0.64 -6.48 27.45
CA LEU A 33 -1.76 -5.79 28.10
C LEU A 33 -2.16 -4.58 27.26
N SER A 34 -1.22 -3.68 26.97
CA SER A 34 -1.50 -2.47 26.19
C SER A 34 -2.10 -2.78 24.82
N ALA A 35 -1.68 -3.86 24.14
CA ALA A 35 -2.23 -4.23 22.83
C ALA A 35 -3.60 -4.90 22.87
N LEU A 36 -3.96 -5.53 23.99
CA LEU A 36 -5.15 -6.40 24.06
C LEU A 36 -6.27 -5.81 24.92
N MET A 37 -6.02 -4.78 25.73
CA MET A 37 -6.99 -4.28 26.71
C MET A 37 -8.32 -3.80 26.10
N GLU A 38 -8.31 -3.28 24.88
CA GLU A 38 -9.55 -2.83 24.22
C GLU A 38 -10.31 -3.96 23.50
N ILE A 39 -9.64 -5.08 23.20
CA ILE A 39 -10.22 -6.17 22.41
C ILE A 39 -11.49 -6.75 23.04
N PRO A 40 -11.59 -7.02 24.37
CA PRO A 40 -12.82 -7.53 24.97
C PRO A 40 -14.02 -6.59 24.80
N ALA A 41 -13.81 -5.27 24.93
CA ALA A 41 -14.86 -4.28 24.76
C ALA A 41 -15.28 -4.14 23.29
N GLN A 42 -14.30 -4.12 22.37
CA GLN A 42 -14.54 -4.13 20.93
C GLN A 42 -15.32 -5.37 20.50
N PHE A 43 -14.93 -6.55 21.00
CA PHE A 43 -15.63 -7.81 20.72
C PHE A 43 -17.10 -7.74 21.17
N LYS A 44 -17.36 -7.36 22.42
CA LYS A 44 -18.74 -7.19 22.92
C LYS A 44 -19.55 -6.22 22.07
N ALA A 45 -18.94 -5.13 21.63
CA ALA A 45 -19.64 -4.18 20.78
C ALA A 45 -19.95 -4.75 19.38
N THR A 46 -19.00 -5.47 18.76
CA THR A 46 -19.26 -6.15 17.48
C THR A 46 -20.32 -7.25 17.59
N MET A 47 -20.40 -7.94 18.73
CA MET A 47 -21.48 -8.88 19.04
C MET A 47 -22.84 -8.17 19.12
N ASN A 48 -22.93 -7.08 19.89
CA ASN A 48 -24.18 -6.31 20.05
C ASN A 48 -24.66 -5.67 18.74
N LEU A 49 -23.72 -5.24 17.90
CA LEU A 49 -24.00 -4.74 16.55
C LEU A 49 -24.28 -5.88 15.54
N GLN A 50 -24.21 -7.14 15.99
CA GLN A 50 -24.38 -8.34 15.18
C GLN A 50 -23.52 -8.31 13.91
N LEU A 51 -22.28 -7.81 13.99
CA LEU A 51 -21.38 -7.74 12.84
C LEU A 51 -20.68 -9.07 12.59
N LEU A 52 -20.58 -9.92 13.62
CA LEU A 52 -20.00 -11.26 13.52
C LEU A 52 -20.75 -12.12 12.51
N GLY A 53 -20.01 -12.72 11.57
CA GLY A 53 -20.57 -13.61 10.54
C GLY A 53 -21.35 -12.91 9.40
N LYS A 54 -21.57 -11.59 9.47
CA LYS A 54 -22.26 -10.85 8.40
C LYS A 54 -21.28 -10.40 7.34
N ARG A 55 -21.51 -10.79 6.07
CA ARG A 55 -20.78 -10.24 4.93
C ARG A 55 -21.29 -8.83 4.63
N ARG A 56 -20.51 -7.82 5.00
CA ARG A 56 -20.63 -6.48 4.39
C ARG A 56 -19.92 -6.52 3.04
N GLY A 57 -20.53 -5.92 2.01
CA GLY A 57 -19.88 -5.75 0.71
C GLY A 57 -18.69 -4.80 0.85
N PHE A 58 -17.52 -5.34 1.16
CA PHE A 58 -16.26 -4.60 1.12
C PHE A 58 -15.69 -4.67 -0.30
N PRO A 59 -15.07 -3.58 -0.80
CA PRO A 59 -14.30 -3.65 -2.04
C PRO A 59 -13.19 -4.71 -1.87
N HIS A 60 -13.16 -5.68 -2.78
CA HIS A 60 -12.16 -6.73 -2.89
C HIS A 60 -10.76 -6.12 -3.08
N ARG A 61 -9.98 -6.02 -2.01
CA ARG A 61 -8.57 -5.64 -2.14
C ARG A 61 -7.78 -6.85 -2.63
N SER A 62 -7.27 -6.81 -3.85
CA SER A 62 -6.33 -7.82 -4.35
C SER A 62 -5.00 -7.68 -3.59
N VAL A 63 -4.62 -8.71 -2.83
CA VAL A 63 -3.31 -8.79 -2.19
C VAL A 63 -2.28 -9.14 -3.27
N LEU A 64 -1.26 -8.31 -3.43
CA LEU A 64 -0.16 -8.61 -4.33
C LEU A 64 0.67 -9.78 -3.77
N PRO A 65 1.21 -10.65 -4.63
CA PRO A 65 2.15 -11.67 -4.17
C PRO A 65 3.37 -10.99 -3.52
N PRO A 66 4.00 -11.63 -2.51
CA PRO A 66 5.23 -11.10 -1.94
C PRO A 66 6.27 -10.95 -3.07
N PRO A 67 7.06 -9.87 -3.09
CA PRO A 67 8.10 -9.69 -4.08
C PRO A 67 9.20 -10.73 -3.85
N VAL A 68 9.16 -11.83 -4.62
CA VAL A 68 10.21 -12.84 -4.59
C VAL A 68 11.34 -12.36 -5.49
N ARG A 69 12.56 -12.24 -4.94
CA ARG A 69 13.76 -12.09 -5.76
C ARG A 69 14.00 -13.40 -6.48
N VAL A 70 13.63 -13.47 -7.76
CA VAL A 70 14.10 -14.54 -8.65
C VAL A 70 15.56 -14.25 -8.91
N TYR A 71 16.45 -14.85 -8.12
CA TYR A 71 17.82 -15.02 -8.56
C TYR A 71 17.74 -15.88 -9.82
N GLN A 72 17.96 -15.28 -10.98
CA GLN A 72 18.26 -16.03 -12.19
C GLN A 72 19.52 -16.85 -11.89
N GLN A 73 19.34 -18.12 -11.53
CA GLN A 73 20.44 -19.08 -11.58
C GLN A 73 20.85 -19.18 -13.06
N PRO A 74 22.10 -18.88 -13.41
CA PRO A 74 22.61 -19.21 -14.72
C PRO A 74 22.77 -20.74 -14.78
N SER A 75 21.79 -21.41 -15.37
CA SER A 75 21.93 -22.79 -15.82
C SER A 75 22.94 -22.80 -16.96
N GLY A 76 24.06 -23.53 -16.81
CA GLY A 76 24.94 -23.79 -17.95
C GLY A 76 26.43 -23.78 -17.65
N TYR A 77 26.91 -24.87 -17.07
CA TYR A 77 28.22 -25.48 -17.27
C TYR A 77 29.02 -24.93 -18.49
N SER A 78 30.17 -24.32 -18.21
CA SER A 78 31.38 -24.43 -19.03
C SER A 78 32.60 -23.98 -18.21
N ALA A 79 33.55 -24.88 -18.09
CA ALA A 79 34.86 -24.65 -17.52
C ALA A 79 35.63 -23.59 -18.32
N VAL A 80 36.42 -22.74 -17.65
CA VAL A 80 37.85 -22.49 -17.94
C VAL A 80 38.40 -21.32 -17.07
N LYS A 81 39.39 -21.72 -16.25
CA LYS A 81 40.63 -21.05 -15.79
C LYS A 81 40.62 -19.73 -15.01
N GLN A 82 41.18 -19.84 -13.80
CA GLN A 82 41.76 -18.78 -12.96
C GLN A 82 42.91 -18.04 -13.67
N THR A 83 42.98 -16.72 -13.50
CA THR A 83 44.20 -15.90 -13.28
C THR A 83 43.76 -14.52 -12.77
N GLN A 84 44.04 -14.18 -11.51
CA GLN A 84 45.08 -13.25 -11.04
C GLN A 84 44.83 -11.74 -11.30
N SER A 85 44.38 -11.07 -10.22
CA SER A 85 44.85 -9.80 -9.63
C SER A 85 44.88 -8.45 -10.39
N THR A 86 44.57 -7.42 -9.56
CA THR A 86 45.05 -6.01 -9.52
C THR A 86 44.42 -4.94 -10.43
N GLY A 87 44.06 -3.80 -9.81
CA GLY A 87 44.19 -2.48 -10.45
C GLY A 87 43.00 -1.51 -10.32
N THR A 88 43.03 -0.70 -9.25
CA THR A 88 42.70 0.75 -9.17
C THR A 88 41.96 1.46 -10.32
N GLY A 89 41.01 2.34 -9.98
CA GLY A 89 40.64 3.48 -10.84
C GLY A 89 39.40 4.26 -10.43
N TYR A 90 39.56 5.28 -9.59
CA TYR A 90 38.63 6.40 -9.42
C TYR A 90 38.32 7.09 -10.75
N VAL A 91 37.06 7.49 -11.02
CA VAL A 91 36.70 8.85 -11.50
C VAL A 91 35.22 9.14 -11.17
N SER A 92 34.97 10.09 -10.27
CA SER A 92 33.78 10.93 -10.31
C SER A 92 34.05 12.13 -11.23
N PRO A 93 33.00 12.78 -11.77
CA PRO A 93 32.88 14.20 -11.46
C PRO A 93 31.46 14.63 -11.06
N GLN A 94 31.42 15.39 -9.96
CA GLN A 94 30.33 16.25 -9.53
C GLN A 94 30.11 17.43 -10.50
N LYS A 95 28.95 18.11 -10.32
CA LYS A 95 28.62 19.56 -10.50
C LYS A 95 27.28 19.68 -11.27
N ASN A 96 26.23 20.39 -10.85
CA ASN A 96 26.11 21.54 -9.94
C ASN A 96 24.71 21.61 -9.32
N ALA A 97 24.64 22.27 -8.16
CA ALA A 97 23.43 22.65 -7.46
C ALA A 97 22.69 23.83 -8.14
N SER A 98 21.37 23.84 -8.02
CA SER A 98 20.56 25.06 -7.91
C SER A 98 19.37 24.75 -7.00
N ALA A 99 19.15 25.63 -6.02
CA ALA A 99 18.17 25.49 -4.94
C ALA A 99 16.75 25.96 -5.37
N PRO A 100 15.76 25.92 -4.47
CA PRO A 100 14.53 25.14 -4.61
C PRO A 100 13.41 25.89 -5.35
N ARG A 101 12.56 25.17 -6.07
CA ARG A 101 11.23 25.66 -6.44
C ARG A 101 10.20 24.85 -5.71
N GLN A 102 9.60 25.45 -4.70
CA GLN A 102 8.27 25.05 -4.26
C GLN A 102 7.26 25.46 -5.33
N ASP A 103 6.14 24.74 -5.31
CA ASP A 103 4.85 25.06 -5.92
C ASP A 103 4.55 24.41 -7.28
N SER A 104 3.89 23.24 -7.23
CA SER A 104 2.65 22.88 -7.96
C SER A 104 2.49 21.35 -8.00
N ASP A 105 2.04 20.76 -6.90
CA ASP A 105 1.56 19.37 -6.81
C ASP A 105 0.18 19.22 -7.50
N VAL A 106 0.12 19.49 -8.81
CA VAL A 106 -1.12 19.44 -9.60
C VAL A 106 -0.95 18.64 -10.91
N GLY A 107 0.24 18.11 -11.20
CA GLY A 107 0.53 17.40 -12.45
C GLY A 107 0.01 15.96 -12.53
N ASP A 108 -0.05 15.25 -11.41
CA ASP A 108 -0.27 13.79 -11.43
C ASP A 108 -1.74 13.37 -11.32
N GLN A 109 -2.66 14.32 -11.14
CA GLN A 109 -4.07 13.99 -10.97
C GLN A 109 -4.80 13.70 -12.30
N GLN A 110 -4.17 13.91 -13.46
CA GLN A 110 -4.82 13.79 -14.77
C GLN A 110 -4.39 12.58 -15.60
N THR A 111 -3.41 11.79 -15.15
CA THR A 111 -2.93 10.58 -15.84
C THR A 111 -3.72 9.34 -15.44
N CYS A 112 -3.99 8.45 -16.39
CA CYS A 112 -4.77 7.25 -16.17
C CYS A 112 -4.04 6.31 -15.17
N PRO A 113 -4.70 5.86 -14.09
CA PRO A 113 -4.06 5.02 -13.08
C PRO A 113 -3.79 3.57 -13.54
N ILE A 114 -4.16 3.23 -14.77
CA ILE A 114 -3.99 1.90 -15.35
C ILE A 114 -2.74 1.87 -16.22
N CYS A 115 -2.68 2.74 -17.24
CA CYS A 115 -1.53 2.78 -18.15
C CYS A 115 -0.45 3.78 -17.73
N TRP A 116 -0.76 4.75 -16.87
CA TRP A 116 0.15 5.83 -16.45
C TRP A 116 0.73 6.68 -17.59
N SER A 117 0.18 6.54 -18.80
CA SER A 117 0.62 7.25 -20.01
C SER A 117 -0.41 8.30 -20.46
N GLU A 118 -1.67 7.88 -20.60
CA GLU A 118 -2.71 8.69 -21.22
C GLU A 118 -3.50 9.52 -20.20
N ALA A 119 -4.09 10.63 -20.65
CA ALA A 119 -4.95 11.47 -19.83
C ALA A 119 -6.30 10.80 -19.50
N LYS A 120 -6.90 11.19 -18.38
CA LYS A 120 -8.22 10.75 -17.93
C LYS A 120 -9.33 11.42 -18.77
N ASN A 121 -9.77 10.75 -19.82
CA ASN A 121 -10.85 11.22 -20.70
C ASN A 121 -12.12 10.34 -20.65
N LEU A 122 -12.23 9.44 -19.67
CA LEU A 122 -13.42 8.61 -19.46
C LEU A 122 -13.79 8.54 -17.98
N ALA A 123 -15.02 8.92 -17.63
CA ALA A 123 -15.59 8.75 -16.30
C ALA A 123 -16.60 7.59 -16.28
N PHE A 124 -16.60 6.83 -15.19
CA PHE A 124 -17.64 5.84 -14.91
C PHE A 124 -18.80 6.48 -14.13
N GLY A 125 -19.99 5.85 -14.15
CA GLY A 125 -21.15 6.30 -13.35
C GLY A 125 -20.90 6.37 -11.83
N CYS A 126 -19.80 5.82 -11.33
CA CYS A 126 -19.37 5.96 -9.94
C CYS A 126 -18.53 7.22 -9.65
N GLY A 127 -18.19 8.02 -10.67
CA GLY A 127 -17.38 9.25 -10.58
C GLY A 127 -15.87 9.06 -10.81
N HIS A 128 -15.38 7.82 -10.83
CA HIS A 128 -13.97 7.52 -11.05
C HIS A 128 -13.58 7.54 -12.53
N GLN A 129 -12.32 7.88 -12.82
CA GLN A 129 -11.86 8.19 -14.17
C GLN A 129 -10.65 7.36 -14.61
N THR A 130 -10.60 7.05 -15.90
CA THR A 130 -9.48 6.40 -16.62
C THR A 130 -9.32 7.03 -18.00
N CYS A 131 -8.33 6.63 -18.80
CA CYS A 131 -8.37 6.89 -20.23
C CYS A 131 -9.42 6.00 -20.91
N ALA A 132 -9.85 6.38 -22.11
CA ALA A 132 -10.87 5.69 -22.90
C ALA A 132 -10.41 4.27 -23.30
N ASP A 133 -9.14 4.10 -23.63
CA ASP A 133 -8.59 2.80 -24.04
C ASP A 133 -8.55 1.78 -22.91
N CYS A 134 -8.12 2.18 -21.72
CA CYS A 134 -8.14 1.29 -20.57
C CYS A 134 -9.55 1.08 -20.01
N GLY A 135 -10.48 2.02 -20.21
CA GLY A 135 -11.81 1.99 -19.60
C GLY A 135 -12.93 1.34 -20.42
N LYS A 136 -12.72 1.12 -21.74
CA LYS A 136 -13.77 0.63 -22.66
C LYS A 136 -14.33 -0.74 -22.29
N ASP A 137 -13.45 -1.68 -21.93
CA ASP A 137 -13.84 -3.09 -21.69
C ASP A 137 -14.02 -3.45 -20.21
N LEU A 138 -13.70 -2.54 -19.29
CA LEU A 138 -13.82 -2.78 -17.85
C LEU A 138 -15.28 -3.00 -17.45
N LYS A 139 -15.60 -4.15 -16.85
CA LYS A 139 -16.95 -4.43 -16.31
C LYS A 139 -17.15 -3.85 -14.90
N VAL A 140 -16.06 -3.63 -14.18
CA VAL A 140 -16.01 -3.20 -12.80
C VAL A 140 -15.01 -2.06 -12.66
N CYS A 141 -15.35 -1.02 -11.90
CA CYS A 141 -14.45 0.11 -11.67
C CYS A 141 -13.23 -0.34 -10.85
N PRO A 142 -11.98 -0.08 -11.30
CA PRO A 142 -10.78 -0.53 -10.58
C PRO A 142 -10.56 0.22 -9.26
N LEU A 143 -11.18 1.39 -9.10
CA LEU A 143 -10.99 2.26 -7.93
C LEU A 143 -12.00 1.97 -6.80
N CYS A 144 -13.26 1.64 -7.14
CA CYS A 144 -14.31 1.41 -6.14
C CYS A 144 -15.15 0.15 -6.35
N GLN A 145 -14.83 -0.64 -7.37
CA GLN A 145 -15.38 -1.97 -7.62
C GLN A 145 -16.89 -2.07 -7.81
N ARG A 146 -17.52 -0.94 -8.13
CA ARG A 146 -18.91 -0.92 -8.59
C ARG A 146 -18.96 -1.40 -10.04
N ALA A 147 -20.00 -2.15 -10.39
CA ALA A 147 -20.28 -2.50 -11.78
C ALA A 147 -20.42 -1.23 -12.63
N ILE A 148 -19.81 -1.22 -13.80
CA ILE A 148 -19.84 -0.08 -14.71
C ILE A 148 -21.05 -0.20 -15.63
N SER A 149 -22.12 0.50 -15.27
CA SER A 149 -23.31 0.67 -16.12
C SER A 149 -23.19 1.85 -17.09
N THR A 150 -22.49 2.92 -16.68
CA THR A 150 -22.39 4.18 -17.43
C THR A 150 -20.93 4.55 -17.68
N ARG A 151 -20.64 5.00 -18.91
CA ARG A 151 -19.34 5.54 -19.33
C ARG A 151 -19.57 6.89 -20.00
N ILE A 152 -18.90 7.93 -19.53
CA ILE A 152 -19.04 9.31 -19.97
C ILE A 152 -17.69 9.75 -20.52
N ARG A 153 -17.63 10.15 -21.80
CA ARG A 153 -16.41 10.76 -22.36
C ARG A 153 -16.30 12.19 -21.85
N LEU A 154 -15.10 12.54 -21.39
CA LEU A 154 -14.74 13.88 -20.95
C LEU A 154 -14.02 14.56 -22.14
N TYR A 155 -14.38 15.82 -22.40
CA TYR A 155 -13.83 16.63 -23.49
C TYR A 155 -12.91 17.70 -22.91
#